data_AF-A0A9D5UYU9-F1
#
_entry.id   AF-A0A9D5UYU9-F1
#
_cell.length_a   1.000
_cell.length_b   1.000
_cell.length_c   1.000
_cell.angle_alpha   90.00
_cell.angle_beta   90.00
_cell.angle_gamma   90.00
#
_symmetry.space_group_name_H-M   'P 1'
#
loop_
_entity.id
_entity.type
_entity.pdbx_description
1 polymer ?
#
loop_
_entity_poly.entity_id
_entity_poly.type
_entity_poly.pdbx_seq_one_letter_code
_entity_poly.pdbx_strand_id
1 'polypeptide(L)'
;MWHIQQKPKKFTTYQVTRTLLNFGLSVFLLLFLWMDWRGRIGGVVLTEALSAIACFYLLVREEKIRMIFNKDYFFDILKFGLPLYPHSLSMLVITGADKILINHMEGLSSLGTYNVAYSVANIILFIAASVDFSVTPWIYQ
;
A
#
# COMPACT_ATOMS: atom_id res chain seq x y z
N MET A 1 5.50 -2.54 -12.04
CA MET A 1 6.51 -2.52 -13.13
C MET A 1 7.76 -3.33 -12.79
N TRP A 2 8.49 -3.03 -11.72
CA TRP A 2 9.73 -3.74 -11.37
C TRP A 2 9.56 -5.14 -10.74
N HIS A 3 8.42 -5.43 -10.10
CA HIS A 3 8.07 -6.79 -9.66
C HIS A 3 7.91 -7.77 -10.84
N ILE A 4 7.42 -7.29 -11.99
CA ILE A 4 7.18 -8.09 -13.19
C ILE A 4 8.47 -8.24 -14.03
N GLN A 5 9.40 -7.27 -13.92
CA GLN A 5 10.68 -7.29 -14.64
C GLN A 5 11.82 -8.01 -13.87
N GLN A 6 11.54 -8.65 -12.73
CA GLN A 6 12.54 -9.30 -11.86
C GLN A 6 13.78 -8.41 -11.56
N LYS A 7 13.59 -7.10 -11.37
CA LYS A 7 14.68 -6.17 -10.97
C LYS A 7 14.50 -5.75 -9.51
N PRO A 8 14.86 -6.62 -8.54
CA PRO A 8 14.61 -6.39 -7.12
C PRO A 8 15.29 -5.12 -6.60
N LYS A 9 16.49 -4.77 -7.11
CA LYS A 9 17.25 -3.60 -6.63
C LYS A 9 16.52 -2.26 -6.82
N LYS A 10 15.95 -2.00 -8.00
CA LYS A 10 15.22 -0.73 -8.27
C LYS A 10 13.93 -0.62 -7.45
N PHE A 11 13.24 -1.75 -7.28
CA PHE A 11 12.01 -1.81 -6.49
C PHE A 11 12.25 -1.58 -5.01
N THR A 12 13.27 -2.23 -4.44
CA THR A 12 13.64 -2.05 -3.04
C THR A 12 14.10 -0.62 -2.77
N THR A 13 14.93 -0.02 -3.64
CA THR A 13 15.35 1.38 -3.47
C THR A 13 14.15 2.32 -3.46
N TYR A 14 13.18 2.15 -4.36
CA TYR A 14 11.97 2.99 -4.37
C TYR A 14 11.11 2.81 -3.11
N GLN A 15 10.90 1.57 -2.66
CA GLN A 15 10.17 1.30 -1.42
C GLN A 15 10.85 1.96 -0.20
N VAL A 16 12.18 1.81 -0.07
CA VAL A 16 12.95 2.40 1.03
C VAL A 16 12.87 3.93 0.98
N THR A 17 13.01 4.54 -0.20
CA THR A 17 12.86 5.99 -0.36
C THR A 17 11.47 6.47 0.00
N ARG A 18 10.41 5.76 -0.42
CA ARG A 18 9.02 6.11 -0.06
C ARG A 18 8.77 6.02 1.45
N THR A 19 9.28 4.98 2.11
CA THR A 19 9.13 4.82 3.57
C THR A 19 9.86 5.91 4.34
N LEU A 20 11.10 6.24 3.93
CA LEU A 20 11.87 7.34 4.53
C LEU A 20 11.18 8.70 4.33
N LEU A 21 10.67 8.96 3.12
CA LEU A 21 9.88 10.16 2.82
C LEU A 21 8.62 10.24 3.67
N ASN A 22 7.89 9.13 3.81
CA ASN A 22 6.67 9.07 4.62
C ASN A 22 6.94 9.42 6.08
N PHE A 23 7.99 8.82 6.63
CA PHE A 23 8.39 9.04 8.02
C PHE A 23 8.85 10.49 8.22
N GLY A 24 9.74 10.98 7.35
CA GLY A 24 10.26 12.34 7.40
C GLY A 24 9.17 13.41 7.25
N LEU A 25 8.30 13.29 6.25
CA LEU A 25 7.19 14.22 6.05
C LEU A 25 6.18 14.17 7.20
N SER A 26 5.84 12.98 7.69
CA SER A 26 4.89 12.86 8.81
C SER A 26 5.44 13.52 10.07
N VAL A 27 6.72 13.30 10.40
CA VAL A 27 7.38 13.91 11.57
C VAL A 27 7.52 15.43 11.38
N PHE A 28 7.87 15.88 10.18
CA PHE A 28 7.99 17.30 9.86
C PHE A 28 6.65 18.04 10.02
N LEU A 29 5.56 17.48 9.47
CA LEU A 29 4.22 18.07 9.60
C LEU A 29 3.71 18.05 11.05
N LEU A 30 4.06 17.02 11.84
CA LEU A 30 3.72 16.96 13.26
C LEU A 30 4.42 18.07 14.08
N LEU A 31 5.72 18.28 13.86
CA LEU A 31 6.54 19.20 14.66
C LEU A 31 6.37 20.67 14.26
N PHE A 32 6.20 20.97 12.97
CA PHE A 32 6.16 22.36 12.49
C PHE A 32 4.74 22.94 12.37
N LEU A 33 3.73 22.12 12.11
CA LEU A 33 2.35 22.59 11.85
C LEU A 33 1.38 22.34 13.01
N TRP A 34 1.82 21.74 14.14
CA TRP A 34 0.98 21.47 15.33
C TRP A 34 -0.34 20.76 14.99
N MET A 35 -0.30 19.87 14.00
CA MET A 35 -1.47 19.10 13.57
C MET A 35 -1.42 17.71 14.22
N ASP A 36 -2.10 17.51 15.35
CA ASP A 36 -2.14 16.26 16.15
C ASP A 36 -2.22 14.97 15.28
N TRP A 37 -3.43 14.45 15.06
CA TRP A 37 -3.66 13.27 14.23
C TRP A 37 -3.71 13.63 12.73
N ARG A 38 -4.06 14.88 12.43
CA ARG A 38 -4.22 15.40 11.06
C ARG A 38 -2.87 15.49 10.33
N GLY A 39 -1.77 15.76 11.05
CA GLY A 39 -0.43 15.84 10.48
C GLY A 39 0.05 14.50 9.93
N ARG A 40 -0.29 13.40 10.62
CA ARG A 40 -0.01 12.03 10.14
C ARG A 40 -0.78 11.70 8.86
N ILE A 41 -2.06 12.03 8.80
CA ILE A 41 -2.88 11.79 7.59
C ILE A 41 -2.36 12.64 6.44
N GLY A 42 -2.10 13.93 6.66
CA GLY A 42 -1.54 14.82 5.65
C GLY A 42 -0.19 14.35 5.13
N GLY A 43 0.71 13.90 6.02
CA GLY A 43 2.03 13.38 5.65
C GLY A 43 1.95 12.12 4.80
N VAL A 44 1.03 11.21 5.11
CA VAL A 44 0.77 10.01 4.30
C VAL A 44 0.24 10.40 2.92
N VAL A 45 -0.82 11.21 2.85
CA VAL A 45 -1.44 11.62 1.58
C VAL A 45 -0.44 12.35 0.68
N LEU A 46 0.36 13.26 1.26
CA LEU A 46 1.35 14.02 0.50
C LEU A 46 2.48 13.10 -0.02
N THR A 47 2.92 12.15 0.79
CA THR A 47 3.93 11.17 0.35
C THR A 47 3.40 10.29 -0.76
N GLU A 48 2.15 9.83 -0.69
CA GLU A 48 1.51 9.05 -1.76
C GLU A 48 1.43 9.87 -3.06
N ALA A 49 1.02 11.14 -2.97
CA ALA A 49 0.95 12.02 -4.12
C ALA A 49 2.33 12.25 -4.76
N LEU A 50 3.36 12.54 -3.97
CA LEU A 50 4.73 12.70 -4.46
C LEU A 50 5.28 11.42 -5.09
N SER A 51 5.00 10.27 -4.46
CA SER A 51 5.41 8.95 -4.96
C SER A 51 4.73 8.62 -6.29
N ALA A 52 3.45 8.95 -6.44
CA ALA A 52 2.69 8.78 -7.68
C ALA A 52 3.23 9.65 -8.81
N ILE A 53 3.53 10.93 -8.53
CA ILE A 53 4.14 11.85 -9.50
C ILE A 53 5.53 11.34 -9.94
N ALA A 54 6.36 10.92 -8.98
CA ALA A 54 7.69 10.38 -9.27
C ALA A 54 7.62 9.11 -10.12
N CYS A 55 6.67 8.21 -9.81
CA CYS A 55 6.43 7.02 -10.61
C CYS A 55 5.97 7.36 -12.03
N PHE A 56 5.03 8.28 -12.18
CA PHE A 56 4.55 8.73 -13.49
C PHE A 56 5.67 9.36 -14.32
N TYR A 57 6.53 10.17 -13.70
CA TYR A 57 7.69 10.75 -14.36
C TYR A 57 8.70 9.70 -14.83
N LEU A 58 9.02 8.72 -13.97
CA LEU A 58 9.90 7.60 -14.33
C LEU A 58 9.31 6.74 -15.44
N LEU A 59 8.00 6.54 -15.43
CA LEU A 59 7.25 5.77 -16.42
C LEU A 59 7.37 6.41 -17.82
N VAL A 60 7.15 7.73 -17.91
CA VAL A 60 7.26 8.49 -19.17
C VAL A 60 8.71 8.58 -19.67
N ARG A 61 9.68 8.54 -18.75
CA ARG A 61 11.11 8.68 -19.09
C ARG A 61 11.78 7.35 -19.48
N GLU A 62 11.49 6.25 -18.78
CA GLU A 62 12.10 4.93 -19.05
C GLU A 62 11.36 4.14 -20.13
N GLU A 63 10.05 4.32 -20.29
CA GLU A 63 9.28 3.63 -21.32
C GLU A 63 8.75 4.61 -22.38
N LYS A 64 9.06 4.35 -23.65
CA LYS A 64 8.37 4.97 -24.79
C LYS A 64 6.94 4.43 -24.86
N ILE A 65 6.11 4.78 -23.89
CA ILE A 65 4.72 4.34 -23.84
C ILE A 65 4.01 4.90 -25.07
N ARG A 66 3.60 4.02 -25.97
CA ARG A 66 2.60 4.36 -26.97
C ARG A 66 1.25 4.13 -26.33
N MET A 67 0.50 5.20 -26.05
CA MET A 67 -0.91 5.08 -25.68
C MET A 67 -1.68 4.56 -26.89
N ILE A 68 -1.84 3.24 -26.97
CA ILE A 68 -2.69 2.59 -27.96
C ILE A 68 -3.96 2.20 -27.22
N PHE A 69 -5.04 2.94 -27.46
CA PHE A 69 -6.33 2.64 -26.89
C PHE A 69 -7.00 1.54 -27.71
N ASN A 70 -7.16 0.36 -27.14
CA ASN A 70 -7.89 -0.75 -27.76
C ASN A 70 -9.02 -1.17 -26.81
N LYS A 71 -10.24 -1.10 -27.31
CA LYS A 71 -11.46 -1.42 -26.55
C LYS A 71 -11.50 -2.87 -26.07
N ASP A 72 -10.97 -3.81 -26.86
CA ASP A 72 -11.00 -5.23 -26.50
C ASP A 72 -10.13 -5.50 -25.27
N TYR A 73 -8.90 -4.98 -25.27
CA TYR A 73 -8.02 -5.05 -24.09
C TYR A 73 -8.61 -4.31 -22.88
N PHE A 74 -9.31 -3.20 -23.08
CA PHE A 74 -9.96 -2.49 -21.98
C PHE A 74 -11.03 -3.35 -21.30
N PHE A 75 -11.89 -4.02 -22.08
CA PHE A 75 -12.93 -4.90 -21.53
C PHE A 75 -12.35 -6.18 -20.91
N ASP A 76 -11.27 -6.74 -21.46
CA ASP A 76 -10.60 -7.90 -20.88
C ASP A 76 -9.95 -7.56 -19.53
N ILE A 77 -9.25 -6.43 -19.43
CA ILE A 77 -8.70 -5.95 -18.16
C ILE A 77 -9.83 -5.66 -17.16
N LEU A 78 -10.95 -5.09 -17.61
CA LEU A 78 -12.08 -4.81 -16.74
C LEU A 78 -12.71 -6.10 -16.21
N LYS A 79 -12.89 -7.14 -17.05
CA LYS A 79 -13.41 -8.45 -16.61
C LYS A 79 -12.48 -9.16 -15.65
N PHE A 80 -11.17 -8.99 -15.79
CA PHE A 80 -10.19 -9.52 -14.84
C PHE A 80 -10.18 -8.72 -13.53
N GLY A 81 -10.25 -7.39 -13.61
CA GLY A 81 -10.24 -6.49 -12.45
C GLY A 81 -11.54 -6.50 -11.64
N LEU A 82 -12.71 -6.66 -12.29
CA LEU A 82 -14.02 -6.66 -11.64
C LEU A 82 -14.17 -7.69 -10.53
N PRO A 83 -13.74 -8.97 -10.69
CA PRO A 83 -13.82 -9.98 -9.62
C PRO A 83 -12.71 -9.84 -8.58
N LEU A 84 -11.56 -9.25 -8.92
CA LEU A 84 -10.50 -8.96 -7.96
C LEU A 84 -10.87 -7.81 -7.00
N TYR A 85 -11.60 -6.82 -7.50
CA TYR A 85 -12.04 -5.67 -6.72
C TYR A 85 -12.85 -6.03 -5.46
N PRO A 86 -13.91 -6.86 -5.52
CA PRO A 86 -14.68 -7.25 -4.34
C PRO A 86 -13.85 -8.07 -3.35
N HIS A 87 -12.86 -8.85 -3.81
CA HIS A 87 -11.96 -9.55 -2.89
C HIS A 87 -11.17 -8.56 -2.01
N SER A 88 -10.52 -7.56 -2.63
CA SER A 88 -9.79 -6.52 -1.90
C SER A 88 -10.71 -5.66 -1.03
N LEU A 89 -11.91 -5.32 -1.52
CA LEU A 89 -12.93 -4.60 -0.74
C LEU A 89 -13.40 -5.41 0.47
N SER A 90 -13.63 -6.72 0.30
CA SER A 90 -14.07 -7.58 1.40
C SER A 90 -13.03 -7.62 2.51
N MET A 91 -11.75 -7.70 2.17
CA MET A 91 -10.67 -7.65 3.15
C MET A 91 -10.64 -6.32 3.92
N LEU A 92 -10.91 -5.20 3.22
CA LEU A 92 -11.01 -3.87 3.83
C LEU A 92 -12.23 -3.78 4.77
N VAL A 93 -13.38 -4.32 4.34
CA VAL A 93 -14.59 -4.37 5.16
C VAL A 93 -14.37 -5.21 6.42
N ILE A 94 -13.76 -6.39 6.32
CA ILE A 94 -13.50 -7.26 7.48
C ILE A 94 -12.59 -6.55 8.49
N THR A 95 -11.44 -6.05 8.04
CA THR A 95 -10.46 -5.40 8.93
C THR A 95 -10.97 -4.07 9.52
N GLY A 96 -11.82 -3.34 8.80
CA GLY A 96 -12.48 -2.15 9.30
C GLY A 96 -13.62 -2.46 10.27
N ALA A 97 -14.44 -3.47 9.95
CA ALA A 97 -15.56 -3.90 10.77
C ALA A 97 -15.12 -4.38 12.15
N ASP A 98 -14.05 -5.17 12.24
CA ASP A 98 -13.49 -5.64 13.52
C ASP A 98 -13.21 -4.48 14.48
N LYS A 99 -12.59 -3.41 13.95
CA LYS A 99 -12.26 -2.21 14.75
C LYS A 99 -13.51 -1.45 15.18
N ILE A 100 -14.51 -1.34 14.31
CA ILE A 100 -15.78 -0.68 14.63
C ILE A 100 -16.53 -1.46 15.70
N LEU A 101 -16.59 -2.79 15.59
CA LEU A 101 -17.26 -3.69 16.54
C LEU A 101 -16.60 -3.62 17.91
N ILE A 102 -15.26 -3.74 17.98
CA ILE A 102 -14.52 -3.66 19.25
C ILE A 102 -14.75 -2.30 19.92
N ASN A 103 -14.71 -1.21 19.15
CA ASN A 103 -14.97 0.13 19.68
C ASN A 103 -16.41 0.28 20.21
N HIS A 104 -17.38 -0.35 19.54
CA HIS A 104 -18.78 -0.29 19.95
C HIS A 104 -19.05 -1.12 21.21
N MET A 105 -18.38 -2.27 21.37
CA MET A 105 -18.58 -3.19 22.49
C MET A 105 -17.80 -2.78 23.75
N GLU A 106 -16.51 -2.45 23.60
CA GLU A 106 -15.56 -2.29 24.71
C GLU A 106 -14.96 -0.87 24.80
N GLY A 107 -15.34 0.02 23.88
CA GLY A 107 -14.90 1.41 23.85
C GLY A 107 -13.47 1.63 23.33
N LEU A 108 -13.06 2.90 23.37
CA LEU A 108 -11.80 3.39 22.78
C LEU A 108 -10.54 2.78 23.41
N SER A 109 -10.57 2.43 24.70
CA SER A 109 -9.40 1.88 25.39
C SER A 109 -9.05 0.48 24.88
N SER A 110 -10.05 -0.39 24.72
CA SER A 110 -9.87 -1.74 24.15
C SER A 110 -9.47 -1.70 22.67
N LEU A 111 -10.06 -0.77 21.89
CA LEU A 111 -9.64 -0.51 20.51
C LEU A 111 -8.15 -0.13 20.40
N GLY A 112 -7.64 0.65 21.36
CA GLY A 112 -6.23 1.03 21.44
C GLY A 112 -5.33 -0.19 21.58
N THR A 113 -5.62 -1.06 22.55
CA THR A 113 -4.88 -2.31 22.76
C THR A 113 -4.95 -3.24 21.56
N TYR A 114 -6.13 -3.36 20.94
CA TYR A 114 -6.32 -4.17 19.72
C TYR A 114 -5.46 -3.65 18.56
N ASN A 115 -5.40 -2.32 18.32
CA ASN A 115 -4.57 -1.78 17.24
C ASN A 115 -3.07 -2.04 17.47
N VAL A 116 -2.60 -2.03 18.72
CA VAL A 116 -1.21 -2.39 19.06
C VAL A 116 -0.96 -3.87 18.76
N ALA A 117 -1.84 -4.77 19.23
CA ALA A 117 -1.74 -6.20 18.94
C ALA A 117 -1.79 -6.50 17.43
N TYR A 118 -2.69 -5.84 16.70
CA TYR A 118 -2.80 -5.95 15.24
C TYR A 118 -1.52 -5.49 14.53
N SER A 119 -0.85 -4.45 15.04
CA SER A 119 0.43 -3.99 14.48
C SER A 119 1.53 -5.04 14.66
N VAL A 120 1.57 -5.74 15.80
CA VAL A 120 2.52 -6.85 16.01
C VAL A 120 2.19 -8.03 15.11
N ALA A 121 0.91 -8.39 14.97
CA ALA A 121 0.48 -9.48 14.07
C ALA A 121 0.88 -9.21 12.61
N ASN A 122 0.81 -7.96 12.14
CA ASN A 122 1.25 -7.58 10.80
C ASN A 122 2.75 -7.81 10.56
N ILE A 123 3.60 -7.75 11.60
CA ILE A 123 5.03 -8.06 11.46
C ILE A 123 5.21 -9.54 11.11
N ILE A 124 4.45 -10.43 11.78
CA ILE A 124 4.46 -11.87 11.50
C ILE A 124 3.95 -12.13 10.08
N LEU A 125 2.86 -11.46 9.70
CA LEU A 125 2.30 -11.57 8.35
C LEU A 125 3.28 -11.10 7.27
N PHE A 126 4.07 -10.06 7.54
CA PHE A 126 5.11 -9.56 6.65
C PHE A 126 6.22 -10.60 6.42
N ILE A 127 6.63 -11.33 7.48
CA ILE A 127 7.60 -12.43 7.35
C ILE A 127 6.99 -13.55 6.51
N ALA A 128 5.75 -13.94 6.77
CA ALA A 128 5.05 -14.96 6.00
C ALA A 128 4.94 -14.57 4.51
N ALA A 129 4.58 -13.32 4.22
CA ALA A 129 4.53 -12.80 2.85
C ALA A 129 5.90 -12.82 2.16
N SER A 130 6.99 -12.55 2.90
CA SER A 130 8.35 -12.63 2.35
C SER A 130 8.73 -14.06 1.93
N VAL A 131 8.28 -15.06 2.69
CA VAL A 131 8.45 -16.48 2.33
C VAL A 131 7.62 -16.81 1.09
N ASP A 132 6.36 -16.36 1.04
CA ASP A 132 5.46 -16.57 -0.10
C ASP A 132 6.04 -16.00 -1.41
N PHE A 133 6.60 -14.78 -1.37
CA PHE A 133 7.30 -14.17 -2.51
C PHE A 133 8.54 -14.95 -2.97
N SER A 134 9.21 -15.67 -2.07
CA SER A 134 10.37 -16.50 -2.41
C SER A 134 9.97 -17.87 -2.98
N VAL A 135 8.85 -18.43 -2.54
CA VAL A 135 8.39 -19.77 -2.93
C VAL A 135 7.60 -19.74 -4.23
N THR A 136 6.81 -18.69 -4.47
CA THR A 136 6.05 -18.46 -5.70
C THR A 136 6.87 -18.73 -6.98
N PRO A 137 8.05 -18.13 -7.21
CA PRO A 137 8.82 -18.37 -8.44
C PRO A 137 9.34 -19.81 -8.61
N TRP A 138 9.44 -20.59 -7.52
CA TRP A 138 9.85 -22.00 -7.60
C TRP A 138 8.69 -22.93 -7.98
N ILE A 139 7.45 -22.58 -7.61
CA ILE A 139 6.26 -23.39 -7.91
C ILE A 139 5.78 -23.19 -9.35
N TYR A 140 5.97 -22.00 -9.93
CA TYR A 140 5.54 -21.68 -11.30
C TYR A 140 6.64 -21.93 -12.37
N GLN A 141 7.74 -22.59 -12.01
CA GLN A 141 8.71 -23.17 -12.95
C GLN A 141 8.35 -24.61 -13.27
#